data_AF-A0A1J4ZCB7-F1
#
_entry.id   AF-A0A1J4ZCB7-F1
#
_cell.length_a   1.000
_cell.length_b   1.000
_cell.length_c   1.000
_cell.angle_alpha   90.00
_cell.angle_beta   90.00
_cell.angle_gamma   90.00
#
_symmetry.space_group_name_H-M   'P 1'
#
loop_
_entity.id
_entity.type
_entity.pdbx_description
1 polymer ?
#
loop_
_entity_poly.entity_id
_entity_poly.type
_entity_poly.pdbx_seq_one_letter_code
_entity_poly.pdbx_strand_id
1 'polypeptide(L)'
;MEVKNFIKKVNEIKEKSSLDISAWEDLSIGIMNLVSLEEHSFFSYIKTKDEKFLKTLETVRELRKKLLAMIVKKDDDSEKWCMSKHFLASSMRLFEVGNRLLHEGKDKEAKEMYKDSAELYGLFWSLNLDKAKVKTNDKESKGIFNSVKKLLECCLE
;
A
#
# COMPACT_ATOMS: atom_id res chain seq x y z
N MET A 1 12.35 -2.51 21.30
CA MET A 1 11.47 -3.64 20.94
C MET A 1 12.17 -4.45 19.86
N GLU A 2 12.63 -5.67 20.16
CA GLU A 2 13.42 -6.47 19.21
C GLU A 2 12.57 -6.88 18.00
N VAL A 3 13.13 -6.78 16.80
CA VAL A 3 12.47 -7.17 15.52
C VAL A 3 11.83 -8.56 15.63
N LYS A 4 12.49 -9.49 16.32
CA LYS A 4 12.01 -10.85 16.61
C LYS A 4 10.65 -10.89 17.32
N ASN A 5 10.42 -10.01 18.30
CA ASN A 5 9.14 -9.93 19.02
C ASN A 5 8.02 -9.35 18.15
N PHE A 6 8.35 -8.41 17.26
CA PHE A 6 7.41 -7.95 16.23
C PHE A 6 7.08 -9.07 15.23
N ILE A 7 8.07 -9.90 14.85
CA ILE A 7 7.86 -11.06 13.97
C ILE A 7 6.88 -12.06 14.58
N LYS A 8 7.06 -12.39 15.86
CA LYS A 8 6.22 -13.35 16.55
C LYS A 8 4.76 -12.88 16.60
N LYS A 9 4.52 -11.63 16.99
CA LYS A 9 3.17 -11.04 17.02
C LYS A 9 2.50 -11.01 15.65
N VAL A 10 3.26 -10.67 14.60
CA VAL A 10 2.74 -10.66 13.22
C VAL A 10 2.31 -12.06 12.77
N ASN A 11 3.04 -13.10 13.15
CA ASN A 11 2.68 -14.48 12.80
C ASN A 11 1.47 -14.98 13.61
N GLU A 12 1.36 -14.62 14.88
CA GLU A 12 0.18 -14.94 15.71
C GLU A 12 -1.11 -14.30 15.15
N ILE A 13 -1.01 -13.13 14.51
CA ILE A 13 -2.13 -12.46 13.83
C ILE A 13 -2.54 -13.21 12.55
N LYS A 14 -1.59 -13.83 11.83
CA LYS A 14 -1.89 -14.61 10.62
C LYS A 14 -2.68 -15.90 10.88
N GLU A 15 -2.46 -16.53 12.03
CA GLU A 15 -3.08 -17.81 12.37
C GLU A 15 -4.54 -17.69 12.83
N LYS A 16 -4.97 -16.49 13.25
CA LYS A 16 -6.37 -16.21 13.59
C LYS A 16 -7.16 -15.88 12.32
N SER A 17 -7.69 -16.93 11.72
CA SER A 17 -8.57 -16.94 10.55
C SER A 17 -9.89 -16.19 10.78
N SER A 18 -9.86 -14.89 10.53
CA SER A 18 -10.96 -14.03 10.05
C SER A 18 -10.37 -12.63 9.91
N LEU A 19 -9.36 -12.51 9.03
CA LEU A 19 -8.63 -11.26 8.88
C LEU A 19 -9.56 -10.19 8.32
N ASP A 20 -9.89 -9.25 9.20
CA ASP A 20 -10.59 -8.01 8.89
C ASP A 20 -9.86 -7.30 7.75
N ILE A 21 -10.64 -6.91 6.74
CA ILE A 21 -10.13 -6.15 5.60
C ILE A 21 -9.46 -4.86 6.10
N SER A 22 -9.98 -4.26 7.18
CA SER A 22 -9.42 -3.06 7.80
C SER A 22 -7.95 -3.25 8.22
N ALA A 23 -7.59 -4.41 8.77
CA ALA A 23 -6.23 -4.71 9.20
C ALA A 23 -5.27 -4.83 8.00
N TRP A 24 -5.77 -5.31 6.86
CA TRP A 24 -5.00 -5.36 5.62
C TRP A 24 -4.85 -3.98 4.99
N GLU A 25 -5.87 -3.13 5.05
CA GLU A 25 -5.81 -1.73 4.65
C GLU A 25 -4.74 -0.98 5.46
N ASP A 26 -4.79 -1.06 6.79
CA ASP A 26 -3.79 -0.46 7.68
C ASP A 26 -2.37 -0.94 7.35
N LEU A 27 -2.21 -2.26 7.12
CA LEU A 27 -0.93 -2.82 6.73
C LEU A 27 -0.43 -2.27 5.39
N SER A 28 -1.33 -2.10 4.41
CA SER A 28 -0.97 -1.57 3.10
C SER A 28 -0.50 -0.12 3.17
N ILE A 29 -1.11 0.71 4.03
CA ILE A 29 -0.66 2.08 4.31
C ILE A 29 0.69 2.06 5.01
N GLY A 30 0.90 1.14 5.97
CA GLY A 30 2.20 0.91 6.58
C GLY A 30 3.28 0.60 5.54
N ILE A 31 2.96 -0.25 4.55
CA ILE A 31 3.88 -0.59 3.45
C ILE A 31 4.14 0.62 2.55
N MET A 32 3.13 1.45 2.21
CA MET A 32 3.34 2.71 1.47
C MET A 32 4.38 3.58 2.18
N ASN A 33 4.22 3.77 3.49
CA ASN A 33 5.15 4.58 4.29
C ASN A 33 6.56 3.99 4.35
N LEU A 34 6.70 2.66 4.37
CA LEU A 34 8.02 2.01 4.28
C LEU A 34 8.71 2.27 2.94
N VAL A 35 7.96 2.26 1.82
CA VAL A 35 8.52 2.65 0.51
C VAL A 35 9.01 4.11 0.54
N SER A 36 8.21 5.01 1.15
CA SER A 36 8.60 6.42 1.31
C SER A 36 9.85 6.58 2.19
N LEU A 37 10.00 5.77 3.25
CA LEU A 37 11.20 5.76 4.10
C LEU A 37 12.44 5.23 3.38
N GLU A 38 12.31 4.23 2.49
CA GLU A 38 13.42 3.79 1.63
C GLU A 38 13.92 4.94 0.77
N GLU A 39 13.01 5.66 0.11
CA GLU A 39 13.30 6.82 -0.73
C GLU A 39 13.95 7.96 0.07
N HIS A 40 13.40 8.28 1.25
CA HIS A 40 13.94 9.33 2.10
C HIS A 40 15.35 8.98 2.63
N SER A 41 15.59 7.72 2.99
CA SER A 41 16.91 7.23 3.41
C SER A 41 17.91 7.33 2.27
N PHE A 42 17.51 6.96 1.04
CA PHE A 42 18.33 7.14 -0.16
C PHE A 42 18.72 8.61 -0.35
N PHE A 43 17.76 9.54 -0.37
CA PHE A 43 18.08 10.95 -0.55
C PHE A 43 18.93 11.53 0.59
N SER A 44 18.70 11.08 1.83
CA SER A 44 19.50 11.49 2.99
C SER A 44 20.95 11.06 2.84
N TYR A 45 21.20 9.82 2.40
CA TYR A 45 22.55 9.37 2.06
C TYR A 45 23.17 10.21 0.94
N ILE A 46 22.44 10.47 -0.15
CA ILE A 46 22.97 11.26 -1.26
C ILE A 46 23.38 12.67 -0.82
N LYS A 47 22.59 13.31 0.05
CA LYS A 47 22.83 14.66 0.58
C LYS A 47 23.96 14.72 1.61
N THR A 48 24.02 13.76 2.53
CA THR A 48 24.90 13.83 3.71
C THR A 48 26.16 12.97 3.60
N LYS A 49 26.15 11.97 2.71
CA LYS A 49 27.13 10.88 2.62
C LYS A 49 27.28 10.04 3.89
N ASP A 50 26.34 10.14 4.82
CA ASP A 50 26.35 9.36 6.06
C ASP A 50 25.80 7.94 5.81
N GLU A 51 26.67 6.94 5.94
CA GLU A 51 26.33 5.53 5.69
C GLU A 51 25.25 4.98 6.64
N LYS A 52 24.94 5.64 7.75
CA LYS A 52 23.82 5.22 8.62
C LYS A 52 22.49 5.17 7.87
N PHE A 53 22.33 6.01 6.85
CA PHE A 53 21.13 6.04 6.01
C PHE A 53 21.07 4.83 5.07
N LEU A 54 22.20 4.26 4.63
CA LEU A 54 22.22 3.00 3.89
C LEU A 54 21.79 1.83 4.77
N LYS A 55 22.29 1.78 6.01
CA LYS A 55 21.87 0.77 6.99
C LYS A 55 20.38 0.86 7.33
N THR A 56 19.86 2.09 7.43
CA THR A 56 18.43 2.36 7.63
C THR A 56 17.62 1.88 6.43
N LEU A 57 18.04 2.24 5.21
CA LEU A 57 17.40 1.81 3.96
C LEU A 57 17.26 0.29 3.90
N GLU A 58 18.34 -0.45 4.14
CA GLU A 58 18.32 -1.91 4.09
C GLU A 58 17.37 -2.51 5.15
N THR A 59 17.39 -1.97 6.36
CA THR A 59 16.49 -2.41 7.44
C THR A 59 15.02 -2.19 7.08
N VAL A 60 14.69 -1.01 6.54
CA VAL A 60 13.34 -0.65 6.09
C VAL A 60 12.92 -1.55 4.93
N ARG A 61 13.82 -1.80 3.98
CA ARG A 61 13.57 -2.65 2.80
C ARG A 61 13.23 -4.08 3.17
N GLU A 62 13.96 -4.68 4.10
CA GLU A 62 13.66 -6.04 4.58
C GLU A 62 12.33 -6.10 5.33
N LEU A 63 12.01 -5.07 6.13
CA LEU A 63 10.70 -4.98 6.78
C LEU A 63 9.58 -4.86 5.74
N ARG A 64 9.72 -3.99 4.73
CA ARG A 64 8.75 -3.84 3.64
C ARG A 64 8.53 -5.16 2.92
N LYS A 65 9.60 -5.86 2.52
CA LYS A 65 9.50 -7.17 1.85
C LYS A 65 8.71 -8.16 2.70
N LYS A 66 9.02 -8.23 3.99
CA LYS A 66 8.34 -9.13 4.92
C LYS A 66 6.84 -8.83 5.03
N LEU A 67 6.47 -7.56 5.19
CA LEU A 67 5.07 -7.15 5.31
C LEU A 67 4.30 -7.32 4.00
N LEU A 68 4.92 -7.00 2.86
CA LEU A 68 4.30 -7.17 1.54
C LEU A 68 3.98 -8.65 1.25
N ALA A 69 4.83 -9.59 1.67
CA ALA A 69 4.56 -11.03 1.58
C ALA A 69 3.37 -11.51 2.41
N MET A 70 2.79 -10.66 3.26
CA MET A 70 1.56 -11.00 3.98
C MET A 70 0.32 -10.76 3.12
N ILE A 71 0.37 -9.80 2.20
CA ILE A 71 -0.75 -9.43 1.32
C ILE A 71 -0.59 -10.11 -0.05
N VAL A 72 0.61 -10.03 -0.63
CA VAL A 72 0.90 -10.56 -1.95
C VAL A 72 1.25 -12.03 -1.83
N LYS A 73 0.37 -12.90 -2.36
CA LYS A 73 0.62 -14.34 -2.44
C LYS A 73 1.91 -14.61 -3.25
N LYS A 74 2.68 -15.59 -2.80
CA LYS A 74 3.91 -16.05 -3.47
C LYS A 74 3.56 -17.16 -4.45
N ASP A 75 2.89 -16.80 -5.54
CA ASP A 75 2.49 -17.70 -6.62
C ASP A 75 3.24 -17.38 -7.94
N ASP A 76 4.57 -17.22 -7.81
CA ASP A 76 5.60 -17.14 -8.86
C ASP A 76 5.58 -15.97 -9.86
N ASP A 77 4.61 -15.05 -9.81
CA ASP A 77 4.63 -13.89 -10.70
C ASP A 77 5.43 -12.71 -10.07
N SER A 78 6.73 -12.61 -10.39
CA SER A 78 7.60 -11.52 -9.90
C SER A 78 7.03 -10.14 -10.25
N GLU A 79 6.25 -10.05 -11.32
CA GLU A 79 5.59 -8.83 -11.75
C GLU A 79 4.50 -8.41 -10.76
N LYS A 80 3.70 -9.34 -10.23
CA LYS A 80 2.66 -9.03 -9.24
C LYS A 80 3.20 -8.34 -8.00
N TRP A 81 4.35 -8.82 -7.51
CA TRP A 81 5.05 -8.23 -6.37
C TRP A 81 5.53 -6.80 -6.67
N CYS A 82 6.17 -6.62 -7.83
CA CYS A 82 6.66 -5.33 -8.27
C CYS A 82 5.52 -4.34 -8.53
N MET A 83 4.48 -4.75 -9.23
CA MET A 83 3.28 -3.95 -9.47
C MET A 83 2.62 -3.52 -8.16
N SER A 84 2.51 -4.43 -7.18
CA SER A 84 1.91 -4.12 -5.88
C SER A 84 2.64 -2.99 -5.16
N LYS A 85 3.98 -3.04 -5.08
CA LYS A 85 4.74 -1.93 -4.47
C LYS A 85 4.62 -0.63 -5.27
N HIS A 86 4.55 -0.71 -6.61
CA HIS A 86 4.48 0.47 -7.48
C HIS A 86 3.11 1.14 -7.41
N PHE A 87 2.01 0.38 -7.34
CA PHE A 87 0.68 0.93 -7.10
C PHE A 87 0.59 1.66 -5.75
N LEU A 88 1.09 1.04 -4.68
CA LEU A 88 1.14 1.67 -3.35
C LEU A 88 1.97 2.96 -3.37
N ALA A 89 3.17 2.93 -3.96
CA ALA A 89 4.05 4.10 -4.03
C ALA A 89 3.45 5.25 -4.86
N SER A 90 2.93 4.94 -6.04
CA SER A 90 2.33 5.93 -6.93
C SER A 90 1.05 6.52 -6.36
N SER A 91 0.22 5.71 -5.71
CA SER A 91 -0.97 6.18 -4.98
C SER A 91 -0.60 7.21 -3.91
N MET A 92 0.40 6.92 -3.07
CA MET A 92 0.88 7.85 -2.05
C MET A 92 1.41 9.17 -2.65
N ARG A 93 2.19 9.10 -3.74
CA ARG A 93 2.75 10.30 -4.37
C ARG A 93 1.68 11.19 -5.00
N LEU A 94 0.66 10.62 -5.65
CA LEU A 94 -0.46 11.40 -6.16
C LEU A 94 -1.30 12.02 -5.04
N PHE A 95 -1.51 11.30 -3.94
CA PHE A 95 -2.16 11.85 -2.75
C PHE A 95 -1.41 13.07 -2.19
N GLU A 96 -0.07 12.99 -2.07
CA GLU A 96 0.74 14.11 -1.61
C GLU A 96 0.70 15.33 -2.57
N VAL A 97 0.70 15.09 -3.88
CA VAL A 97 0.52 16.16 -4.88
C VAL A 97 -0.86 16.79 -4.73
N GLY A 98 -1.90 15.99 -4.54
CA GLY A 98 -3.25 16.47 -4.24
C GLY A 98 -3.29 17.36 -3.00
N ASN A 99 -2.63 16.96 -1.91
CA ASN A 99 -2.54 17.75 -0.67
C ASN A 99 -1.89 19.13 -0.92
N ARG A 100 -0.85 19.18 -1.75
CA ARG A 100 -0.19 20.44 -2.12
C ARG A 100 -1.12 21.34 -2.93
N LEU A 101 -1.79 20.79 -3.95
CA LEU A 101 -2.74 21.55 -4.77
C LEU A 101 -3.91 22.08 -3.93
N LEU A 102 -4.41 21.28 -2.99
CA LEU A 102 -5.45 21.69 -2.07
C LEU A 102 -4.99 22.84 -1.17
N HIS A 103 -3.76 22.78 -0.63
CA HIS A 103 -3.18 23.87 0.14
C HIS A 103 -3.03 25.17 -0.67
N GLU A 104 -2.77 25.05 -1.98
CA GLU A 104 -2.70 26.18 -2.93
C GLU A 104 -4.09 26.71 -3.38
N GLY A 105 -5.20 26.12 -2.90
CA GLY A 105 -6.56 26.50 -3.31
C GLY A 105 -6.97 26.00 -4.71
N LYS A 106 -6.22 25.06 -5.28
CA LYS A 106 -6.51 24.44 -6.59
C LYS A 106 -7.39 23.20 -6.42
N ASP A 107 -8.61 23.43 -5.96
CA ASP A 107 -9.54 22.38 -5.53
C ASP A 107 -9.89 21.37 -6.63
N LYS A 108 -9.97 21.82 -7.90
CA LYS A 108 -10.35 20.93 -9.01
C LYS A 108 -9.23 19.94 -9.30
N GLU A 109 -8.02 20.44 -9.46
CA GLU A 109 -6.82 19.65 -9.74
C GLU A 109 -6.48 18.73 -8.57
N ALA A 110 -6.65 19.20 -7.32
CA ALA A 110 -6.49 18.35 -6.14
C ALA A 110 -7.44 17.14 -6.16
N LYS A 111 -8.72 17.36 -6.48
CA LYS A 111 -9.72 16.28 -6.60
C LYS A 111 -9.39 15.28 -7.69
N GLU A 112 -8.82 15.73 -8.81
CA GLU A 112 -8.33 14.84 -9.88
C GLU A 112 -7.18 13.96 -9.38
N MET A 113 -6.19 14.53 -8.69
CA MET A 113 -5.07 13.77 -8.11
C MET A 113 -5.53 12.75 -7.05
N TYR A 114 -6.50 13.12 -6.20
CA TYR A 114 -7.06 12.19 -5.22
C TYR A 114 -7.82 11.05 -5.88
N LYS A 115 -8.53 11.31 -6.97
CA LYS A 115 -9.22 10.27 -7.75
C LYS A 115 -8.20 9.28 -8.33
N ASP A 116 -7.16 9.77 -8.99
CA ASP A 116 -6.14 8.90 -9.59
C ASP A 116 -5.36 8.12 -8.51
N SER A 117 -5.07 8.75 -7.37
CA SER A 117 -4.48 8.09 -6.19
C SER A 117 -5.35 6.93 -5.69
N ALA A 118 -6.66 7.15 -5.59
CA ALA A 118 -7.62 6.13 -5.17
C ALA A 118 -7.72 5.00 -6.20
N GLU A 119 -7.73 5.30 -7.51
CA GLU A 119 -7.74 4.27 -8.57
C GLU A 119 -6.50 3.36 -8.52
N LEU A 120 -5.30 3.93 -8.30
CA LEU A 120 -4.07 3.14 -8.12
C LEU A 120 -4.12 2.25 -6.88
N TYR A 121 -4.68 2.75 -5.78
CA TYR A 121 -4.89 1.95 -4.57
C TYR A 121 -5.92 0.83 -4.80
N GLY A 122 -6.99 1.12 -5.56
CA GLY A 122 -7.94 0.12 -6.03
C GLY A 122 -7.28 -0.97 -6.88
N LEU A 123 -6.38 -0.61 -7.79
CA LEU A 123 -5.62 -1.56 -8.60
C LEU A 123 -4.73 -2.48 -7.74
N PHE A 124 -4.11 -1.96 -6.69
CA PHE A 124 -3.38 -2.78 -5.72
C PHE A 124 -4.26 -3.87 -5.11
N TRP A 125 -5.47 -3.53 -4.66
CA TRP A 125 -6.40 -4.52 -4.10
C TRP A 125 -6.97 -5.45 -5.15
N SER A 126 -7.33 -4.95 -6.33
CA SER A 126 -7.81 -5.79 -7.43
C SER A 126 -6.79 -6.85 -7.84
N LEU A 127 -5.50 -6.56 -7.70
CA LEU A 127 -4.42 -7.49 -7.98
C LEU A 127 -4.26 -8.55 -6.88
N ASN A 128 -4.56 -8.21 -5.62
CA ASN A 128 -4.23 -9.02 -4.45
C ASN A 128 -5.42 -9.70 -3.76
N LEU A 129 -6.66 -9.29 -4.05
CA LEU A 129 -7.87 -9.95 -3.58
C LEU A 129 -8.21 -11.17 -4.45
N ASP A 130 -8.69 -12.25 -3.83
CA ASP A 130 -9.14 -13.44 -4.55
C ASP A 130 -10.43 -13.16 -5.34
N LYS A 131 -10.39 -13.36 -6.66
CA LYS A 131 -11.52 -13.16 -7.61
C LYS A 131 -12.81 -13.89 -7.19
N ALA A 132 -12.72 -15.00 -6.45
CA ALA A 132 -13.88 -15.74 -5.95
C ALA A 132 -14.74 -14.95 -4.93
N LYS A 133 -14.18 -13.91 -4.29
CA LYS A 133 -14.94 -12.98 -3.43
C LYS A 133 -15.52 -11.79 -4.21
N VAL A 134 -15.23 -11.70 -5.51
CA VAL A 134 -15.60 -10.59 -6.40
C VAL A 134 -16.73 -11.02 -7.31
N LYS A 135 -17.98 -10.89 -6.84
CA LYS A 135 -19.14 -10.90 -7.75
C LYS A 135 -19.28 -9.49 -8.34
N THR A 136 -18.57 -9.23 -9.44
CA THR A 136 -18.82 -8.04 -10.26
C THR A 136 -20.11 -8.25 -11.04
N ASN A 137 -21.23 -7.71 -10.55
CA ASN A 137 -22.37 -7.48 -11.42
C ASN A 137 -22.04 -6.27 -12.30
N ASP A 138 -21.67 -6.55 -13.55
CA ASP A 138 -21.48 -5.56 -14.59
C ASP A 138 -22.77 -4.77 -14.81
N LYS A 139 -22.70 -3.45 -14.54
CA LYS A 139 -23.25 -2.37 -15.37
C LYS A 139 -22.93 -1.01 -14.71
N GLU A 140 -22.44 -0.11 -15.55
CA GLU A 140 -22.11 1.31 -15.34
C GLU A 140 -20.71 1.67 -14.83
N SER A 141 -20.15 2.67 -15.52
CA SER A 141 -18.83 3.30 -15.41
C SER A 141 -18.46 3.82 -14.03
N LYS A 142 -18.28 2.93 -13.05
CA LYS A 142 -17.81 3.26 -11.69
C LYS A 142 -16.38 2.72 -11.57
N GLY A 143 -15.43 3.61 -11.32
CA GLY A 143 -13.99 3.31 -11.30
C GLY A 143 -13.59 2.10 -10.44
N ILE A 144 -12.38 1.59 -10.68
CA ILE A 144 -11.85 0.37 -10.06
C ILE A 144 -11.86 0.52 -8.54
N PHE A 145 -11.49 1.70 -8.04
CA PHE A 145 -11.57 1.98 -6.61
C PHE A 145 -12.97 1.79 -6.04
N ASN A 146 -14.02 2.30 -6.70
CA ASN A 146 -15.40 2.14 -6.21
C ASN A 146 -15.87 0.68 -6.23
N SER A 147 -15.39 -0.09 -7.21
CA SER A 147 -15.69 -1.52 -7.31
C SER A 147 -15.01 -2.30 -6.18
N VAL A 148 -13.77 -1.93 -5.85
CA VAL A 148 -13.01 -2.49 -4.74
C VAL A 148 -13.57 -2.01 -3.39
N LYS A 149 -13.95 -0.74 -3.26
CA LYS A 149 -14.49 -0.14 -2.03
C LYS A 149 -15.69 -0.91 -1.52
N LYS A 150 -16.62 -1.30 -2.40
CA LYS A 150 -17.76 -2.14 -2.03
C LYS A 150 -17.36 -3.52 -1.47
N LEU A 151 -16.24 -4.07 -1.93
CA LEU A 151 -15.70 -5.32 -1.40
C LEU A 151 -15.02 -5.12 -0.04
N LEU A 152 -14.41 -3.95 0.16
CA LEU A 152 -13.78 -3.58 1.42
C LEU A 152 -14.84 -3.21 2.48
N GLU A 153 -15.95 -2.60 2.06
CA GLU A 153 -17.09 -2.18 2.91
C GLU A 153 -18.02 -3.34 3.33
N CYS A 154 -17.98 -4.51 2.70
CA CYS A 154 -18.81 -5.68 3.05
C CYS A 154 -18.53 -6.30 4.43
N CYS A 155 -17.66 -5.69 5.24
CA CYS A 155 -17.35 -6.09 6.61
C CYS A 155 -17.56 -4.95 7.64
N LEU A 156 -18.31 -3.90 7.31
CA LEU A 156 -18.86 -3.01 8.33
C LEU A 156 -19.92 -3.80 9.11
N GLU A 157 -19.68 -3.97 10.41
CA GLU A 157 -20.42 -4.77 11.42
C GLU A 157 -21.91 -5.04 11.17
#